data_AF-A0A643FC10-F1
#
_entry.id   AF-A0A643FC10-F1
#
_cell.length_a   1.000
_cell.length_b   1.000
_cell.length_c   1.000
_cell.angle_alpha   90.00
_cell.angle_beta   90.00
_cell.angle_gamma   90.00
#
_symmetry.space_group_name_H-M   'P 1'
#
loop_
_entity.id
_entity.type
_entity.pdbx_description
1 polymer ?
#
loop_
_entity_poly.entity_id
_entity_poly.type
_entity_poly.pdbx_seq_one_letter_code
_entity_poly.pdbx_strand_id
1 'polypeptide(L)'
;MTESPSIQTAPAEALPPELDWLVPDRPPRPAEALERIRLLCELAGSDLHRAMLLVLATHQAVPREILASALKQFRRDLDALTREDVTGLLNALWTGGQQGFQSVLRTRKGGERKPANLGWLKTDD
;
A
#
# COMPACT_ATOMS: atom_id res chain seq x y z
N MET A 1 24.16 -25.31 -36.80
CA MET A 1 22.86 -24.62 -36.75
C MET A 1 22.13 -25.19 -35.54
N THR A 2 22.13 -24.49 -34.42
CA THR A 2 21.47 -24.92 -33.18
C THR A 2 20.15 -24.17 -33.09
N GLU A 3 19.04 -24.88 -33.29
CA GLU A 3 17.69 -24.35 -33.09
C GLU A 3 17.49 -24.00 -31.62
N SER A 4 17.19 -22.73 -31.34
CA SER A 4 16.76 -22.28 -30.03
C SER A 4 15.36 -22.83 -29.75
N PRO A 5 15.09 -23.41 -28.57
CA PRO A 5 13.77 -23.90 -28.26
C PRO A 5 12.81 -22.71 -28.14
N SER A 6 11.84 -22.65 -29.04
CA SER A 6 10.68 -21.75 -28.92
C SER A 6 9.93 -22.14 -27.65
N ILE A 7 9.96 -21.27 -26.64
CA ILE A 7 9.09 -21.39 -25.48
C ILE A 7 7.69 -21.07 -25.96
N GLN A 8 6.90 -22.12 -26.22
CA GLN A 8 5.47 -21.99 -26.42
C GLN A 8 4.86 -21.62 -25.07
N THR A 9 4.50 -20.35 -24.91
CA THR A 9 3.71 -19.88 -23.76
C THR A 9 2.34 -20.55 -23.86
N ALA A 10 2.07 -21.51 -22.98
CA ALA A 10 0.75 -22.10 -22.83
C ALA A 10 -0.28 -20.97 -22.59
N PRO A 11 -1.53 -21.10 -23.08
CA PRO A 11 -2.56 -20.11 -22.81
C PRO A 11 -2.72 -19.99 -21.30
N ALA A 12 -2.60 -18.77 -20.78
CA ALA A 12 -2.74 -18.49 -19.35
C ALA A 12 -4.11 -19.01 -18.91
N GLU A 13 -4.10 -20.04 -18.06
CA GLU A 13 -5.31 -20.58 -17.45
C GLU A 13 -6.02 -19.42 -16.74
N ALA A 14 -7.26 -19.15 -17.11
CA ALA A 14 -8.01 -18.05 -16.54
C ALA A 14 -8.13 -18.28 -15.03
N LEU A 15 -7.63 -17.33 -14.24
CA LEU A 15 -7.73 -17.41 -12.79
C LEU A 15 -9.19 -17.52 -12.36
N PRO A 16 -9.48 -18.25 -11.27
CA PRO A 16 -10.81 -18.25 -10.66
C PRO A 16 -11.32 -16.81 -10.45
N PRO A 17 -12.61 -16.51 -10.70
CA PRO A 17 -13.18 -15.17 -10.50
C PRO A 17 -12.92 -14.59 -9.10
N GLU A 18 -12.77 -15.46 -8.10
CA GLU A 18 -12.48 -15.12 -6.71
C GLU A 18 -11.06 -14.60 -6.50
N LEU A 19 -10.13 -14.89 -7.41
CA LEU A 19 -8.72 -14.50 -7.38
C LEU A 19 -8.36 -13.43 -8.42
N ASP A 20 -9.34 -13.01 -9.22
CA ASP A 20 -9.16 -12.03 -10.29
C ASP A 20 -8.67 -10.66 -9.79
N TRP A 21 -8.88 -10.35 -8.52
CA TRP A 21 -8.37 -9.15 -7.84
C TRP A 21 -6.87 -9.21 -7.50
N LEU A 22 -6.25 -10.40 -7.55
CA LEU A 22 -4.79 -10.56 -7.40
C LEU A 22 -4.05 -10.22 -8.71
N VAL A 23 -4.77 -10.10 -9.82
CA VAL A 23 -4.19 -9.70 -11.09
C VAL A 23 -3.77 -8.23 -11.00
N PRO A 24 -2.51 -7.89 -11.33
CA PRO A 24 -2.07 -6.51 -11.37
C PRO A 24 -2.97 -5.68 -12.32
N ASP A 25 -3.16 -4.41 -12.01
CA ASP A 25 -3.89 -3.42 -12.81
C ASP A 25 -5.39 -3.69 -13.04
N ARG A 26 -5.98 -4.73 -12.42
CA ARG A 26 -7.43 -4.94 -12.45
C ARG A 26 -8.11 -4.34 -11.21
N PRO A 27 -8.92 -3.28 -11.35
CA PRO A 27 -9.58 -2.68 -10.20
C PRO A 27 -10.67 -3.63 -9.66
N PRO A 28 -10.65 -3.98 -8.36
CA PRO A 28 -11.72 -4.76 -7.76
C PRO A 28 -13.03 -3.97 -7.73
N ARG A 29 -14.17 -4.66 -7.73
CA ARG A 29 -15.48 -4.02 -7.49
C ARG A 29 -15.45 -3.34 -6.10
N PRO A 30 -15.93 -2.08 -5.96
CA PRO A 30 -15.75 -1.31 -4.71
C PRO A 30 -16.28 -2.00 -3.45
N ALA A 31 -17.44 -2.63 -3.53
CA ALA A 31 -18.04 -3.36 -2.40
C ALA A 31 -17.20 -4.57 -1.96
N GLU A 32 -16.61 -5.29 -2.91
CA GLU A 32 -15.73 -6.42 -2.60
C GLU A 32 -14.38 -5.96 -2.06
N ALA A 33 -13.86 -4.85 -2.55
CA ALA A 33 -12.59 -4.29 -2.09
C ALA A 33 -12.66 -3.91 -0.61
N LEU A 34 -13.74 -3.24 -0.17
CA LEU A 34 -13.87 -2.81 1.21
C LEU A 34 -13.96 -3.99 2.19
N GLU A 35 -14.73 -5.02 1.84
CA GLU A 35 -14.85 -6.24 2.64
C GLU A 35 -13.52 -7.02 2.71
N ARG A 36 -12.78 -7.12 1.58
CA ARG A 36 -11.44 -7.72 1.58
C ARG A 36 -10.47 -6.93 2.45
N ILE A 37 -10.47 -5.61 2.39
CA ILE A 37 -9.62 -4.76 3.25
C ILE A 37 -9.93 -5.00 4.73
N ARG A 38 -11.21 -5.12 5.12
CA ARG A 38 -11.62 -5.48 6.48
C ARG A 38 -11.00 -6.82 6.90
N LEU A 39 -11.17 -7.86 6.09
CA LEU A 39 -10.63 -9.20 6.37
C LEU A 39 -9.10 -9.21 6.46
N LEU A 40 -8.39 -8.46 5.60
CA LEU A 40 -6.94 -8.34 5.66
C LEU A 40 -6.47 -7.62 6.94
N CYS A 41 -7.22 -6.62 7.40
CA CYS A 41 -6.95 -5.94 8.67
C CYS A 41 -7.13 -6.90 9.86
N GLU A 42 -8.15 -7.75 9.84
CA GLU A 42 -8.39 -8.77 10.86
C GLU A 42 -7.31 -9.85 10.84
N LEU A 43 -6.96 -10.35 9.66
CA LEU A 43 -5.91 -11.36 9.45
C LEU A 43 -4.54 -10.89 9.96
N ALA A 44 -4.24 -9.61 9.80
CA ALA A 44 -2.99 -9.02 10.27
C ALA A 44 -2.95 -8.83 11.80
N GLY A 45 -4.09 -8.89 12.49
CA GLY A 45 -4.18 -8.69 13.93
C GLY A 45 -3.63 -7.34 14.37
N SER A 46 -2.82 -7.34 15.43
CA SER A 46 -2.21 -6.12 16.01
C SER A 46 -1.07 -5.54 15.17
N ASP A 47 -0.60 -6.24 14.12
CA ASP A 47 0.51 -5.76 13.30
C ASP A 47 0.02 -4.77 12.24
N LEU A 48 0.32 -3.49 12.44
CA LEU A 48 -0.03 -2.41 11.51
C LEU A 48 0.74 -2.49 10.20
N HIS A 49 2.04 -2.78 10.28
CA HIS A 49 2.85 -2.87 9.07
C HIS A 49 2.32 -3.98 8.17
N ARG A 50 2.06 -5.16 8.75
CA ARG A 50 1.50 -6.29 8.01
C ARG A 50 0.16 -5.96 7.35
N ALA A 51 -0.76 -5.31 8.06
CA ALA A 51 -2.05 -4.94 7.47
C ALA A 51 -1.90 -3.97 6.30
N MET A 52 -1.13 -2.89 6.49
CA MET A 52 -0.93 -1.89 5.45
C MET A 52 -0.18 -2.48 4.24
N LEU A 53 0.77 -3.38 4.47
CA LEU A 53 1.48 -4.10 3.40
C LEU A 53 0.54 -5.02 2.62
N LEU A 54 -0.28 -5.82 3.30
CA LEU A 54 -1.23 -6.71 2.65
C LEU A 54 -2.23 -5.93 1.80
N VAL A 55 -2.79 -4.84 2.34
CA VAL A 55 -3.74 -3.99 1.59
C VAL A 55 -3.06 -3.35 0.39
N LEU A 56 -1.88 -2.76 0.57
CA LEU A 56 -1.13 -2.12 -0.51
C LEU A 56 -0.73 -3.11 -1.62
N ALA A 57 -0.24 -4.30 -1.24
CA ALA A 57 0.22 -5.31 -2.18
C ALA A 57 -0.91 -5.92 -3.00
N THR A 58 -2.13 -5.93 -2.46
CA THR A 58 -3.26 -6.64 -3.08
C THR A 58 -4.32 -5.74 -3.69
N HIS A 59 -4.28 -4.43 -3.41
CA HIS A 59 -5.19 -3.43 -3.97
C HIS A 59 -4.42 -2.37 -4.77
N GLN A 60 -3.49 -2.81 -5.62
CA GLN A 60 -2.54 -1.95 -6.34
C GLN A 60 -3.23 -0.94 -7.28
N ALA A 61 -4.38 -1.32 -7.85
CA ALA A 61 -5.18 -0.47 -8.72
C ALA A 61 -6.00 0.60 -7.96
N VAL A 62 -6.01 0.59 -6.62
CA VAL A 62 -6.78 1.54 -5.81
C VAL A 62 -5.88 2.72 -5.39
N PRO A 63 -6.32 3.99 -5.58
CA PRO A 63 -5.57 5.16 -5.12
C PRO A 63 -5.26 5.10 -3.62
N ARG A 64 -4.03 5.50 -3.24
CA ARG A 64 -3.53 5.40 -1.86
C ARG A 64 -4.36 6.21 -0.87
N GLU A 65 -4.96 7.32 -1.29
CA GLU A 65 -5.85 8.16 -0.48
C GLU A 65 -7.18 7.46 -0.16
N ILE A 66 -7.68 6.64 -1.09
CA ILE A 66 -8.86 5.81 -0.89
C ILE A 66 -8.50 4.65 0.06
N LEU A 67 -7.36 3.99 -0.16
CA LEU A 67 -6.86 2.96 0.76
C LEU A 67 -6.65 3.50 2.18
N ALA A 68 -6.10 4.71 2.32
CA ALA A 68 -5.92 5.38 3.61
C ALA A 68 -7.26 5.59 4.33
N SER A 69 -8.31 5.97 3.58
CA SER A 69 -9.66 6.15 4.12
C SER A 69 -10.27 4.82 4.57
N ALA A 70 -10.08 3.74 3.81
CA ALA A 70 -10.55 2.40 4.16
C ALA A 70 -9.80 1.82 5.37
N LEU A 71 -8.48 1.95 5.39
CA LEU A 71 -7.65 1.50 6.52
C LEU A 71 -8.08 2.17 7.82
N LYS A 72 -8.30 3.49 7.82
CA LYS A 72 -8.80 4.21 9.01
C LYS A 72 -10.16 3.73 9.51
N GLN A 73 -11.01 3.14 8.66
CA GLN A 73 -12.30 2.58 9.10
C GLN A 73 -12.13 1.30 9.92
N PHE A 74 -11.08 0.52 9.66
CA PHE A 74 -10.88 -0.81 10.25
C PHE A 74 -9.73 -0.88 11.24
N ARG A 75 -8.91 0.17 11.34
CA ARG A 75 -7.67 0.20 12.13
C ARG A 75 -7.65 1.34 13.15
N ARG A 76 -8.02 1.03 14.39
CA ARG A 76 -8.05 1.99 15.52
C ARG A 76 -6.68 2.56 15.87
N ASP A 77 -5.61 1.83 15.59
CA ASP A 77 -4.24 2.28 15.78
C ASP A 77 -3.81 3.41 14.82
N LEU A 78 -4.65 3.71 13.81
CA LEU A 78 -4.52 4.86 12.92
C LEU A 78 -5.39 6.06 13.35
N ASP A 79 -6.16 5.98 14.44
CA ASP A 79 -7.13 7.02 14.81
C ASP A 79 -6.47 8.39 15.03
N ALA A 80 -5.29 8.38 15.67
CA ALA A 80 -4.50 9.60 15.93
C ALA A 80 -3.83 10.21 14.68
N LEU A 81 -3.80 9.49 13.55
CA LEU A 81 -3.16 9.95 12.31
C LEU A 81 -4.19 10.56 11.37
N THR A 82 -3.84 11.64 10.67
CA THR A 82 -4.72 12.17 9.62
C THR A 82 -4.72 11.23 8.41
N ARG A 83 -5.71 11.37 7.52
CA ARG A 83 -5.73 10.61 6.25
C ARG A 83 -4.44 10.82 5.45
N GLU A 84 -3.94 12.05 5.43
CA GLU A 84 -2.68 12.41 4.74
C GLU A 84 -1.47 11.70 5.35
N ASP A 85 -1.40 11.58 6.69
CA ASP A 85 -0.33 10.85 7.36
C ASP A 85 -0.36 9.36 6.98
N VAL A 86 -1.56 8.76 6.89
CA VAL A 86 -1.73 7.36 6.46
C VAL A 86 -1.36 7.16 4.98
N THR A 87 -1.73 8.10 4.11
CA THR A 87 -1.25 8.09 2.70
C THR A 87 0.27 8.16 2.65
N GLY A 88 0.90 9.00 3.47
CA GLY A 88 2.36 9.09 3.60
C GLY A 88 3.00 7.78 4.06
N LEU A 89 2.37 7.06 5.00
CA LEU A 89 2.81 5.73 5.42
C LEU A 89 2.74 4.71 4.28
N LEU A 90 1.66 4.70 3.49
CA LEU A 90 1.54 3.83 2.31
C LEU A 90 2.60 4.14 1.25
N ASN A 91 2.90 5.41 1.01
CA ASN A 91 3.96 5.83 0.11
C ASN A 91 5.34 5.37 0.60
N ALA A 92 5.64 5.56 1.88
CA ALA A 92 6.91 5.15 2.49
C ALA A 92 7.08 3.63 2.52
N LEU A 93 5.99 2.90 2.70
CA LEU A 93 5.97 1.45 2.59
C LEU A 93 6.26 0.97 1.17
N TRP A 94 5.68 1.63 0.16
CA TRP A 94 5.92 1.31 -1.25
C TRP A 94 7.38 1.50 -1.68
N THR A 95 8.01 2.60 -1.26
CA THR A 95 9.36 2.96 -1.71
C THR A 95 10.47 2.46 -0.79
N GLY A 96 10.20 2.32 0.51
CA GLY A 96 11.21 2.01 1.53
C GLY A 96 10.90 0.78 2.39
N GLY A 97 9.84 0.04 2.07
CA GLY A 97 9.42 -1.16 2.80
C GLY A 97 9.23 -0.90 4.30
N GLN A 98 9.61 -1.89 5.13
CA GLN A 98 9.53 -1.80 6.59
C GLN A 98 10.27 -0.57 7.15
N GLN A 99 11.48 -0.26 6.63
CA GLN A 99 12.31 0.82 7.18
C GLN A 99 11.69 2.19 6.90
N GLY A 100 11.22 2.41 5.66
CA GLY A 100 10.51 3.63 5.28
C GLY A 100 9.24 3.83 6.11
N PHE A 101 8.45 2.76 6.27
CA PHE A 101 7.25 2.75 7.09
C PHE A 101 7.54 3.15 8.55
N GLN A 102 8.51 2.51 9.19
CA GLN A 102 8.87 2.79 10.59
C GLN A 102 9.44 4.19 10.80
N SER A 103 10.18 4.71 9.82
CA SER A 103 10.70 6.08 9.83
C SER A 103 9.55 7.09 9.88
N VAL A 104 8.61 7.00 8.92
CA VAL A 104 7.46 7.92 8.85
C VAL A 104 6.55 7.77 10.06
N LEU A 105 6.28 6.53 10.50
CA LEU A 105 5.40 6.28 11.65
C LEU A 105 5.93 6.97 12.91
N ARG A 106 7.25 6.93 13.14
CA ARG A 106 7.90 7.58 14.27
C ARG A 106 7.78 9.10 14.19
N THR A 107 8.08 9.68 13.02
CA THR A 107 7.98 11.13 12.79
C THR A 107 6.55 11.64 12.99
N ARG A 108 5.54 10.88 12.53
CA ARG A 108 4.13 11.28 12.68
C ARG A 108 3.61 11.11 14.11
N LYS A 109 3.96 10.02 14.81
CA LYS A 109 3.59 9.83 16.22
C LYS A 109 4.29 10.80 17.17
N GLY A 110 5.51 11.22 16.84
CA GLY A 110 6.29 12.18 17.64
C GLY A 110 5.87 13.64 17.48
N GLY A 111 4.89 13.97 16.64
CA GLY A 111 4.44 15.35 16.41
C GLY A 111 5.44 16.24 15.65
N GLU A 112 6.66 15.77 15.39
CA GLU A 112 7.64 16.47 14.56
C GLU A 112 7.27 16.36 13.07
N ARG A 113 6.29 17.14 12.63
CA ARG A 113 6.21 17.51 11.21
C ARG A 113 7.41 18.42 10.92
N LYS A 114 8.62 17.86 10.79
CA LYS A 114 9.74 18.61 10.25
C LYS A 114 9.34 19.06 8.84
N PRO A 115 9.18 20.36 8.57
CA PRO A 115 9.00 20.82 7.21
C PRO A 115 10.19 20.30 6.41
N ALA A 116 9.92 19.82 5.19
CA ALA A 116 10.97 19.46 4.25
C ALA A 116 11.71 20.75 3.85
N ASN A 117 12.57 21.25 4.74
CA ASN A 117 13.53 22.30 4.44
C ASN A 117 14.59 21.63 3.58
N LEU A 118 14.38 21.69 2.27
CA LEU A 118 15.38 21.38 1.25
C LEU A 118 16.52 22.39 1.42
N GLY A 119 17.47 22.09 2.31
CA GLY A 119 18.63 22.92 2.65
C GLY A 119 19.65 23.12 1.51
N TRP A 120 19.26 22.86 0.27
CA TRP A 120 20.07 23.06 -0.94
C TRP A 120 19.60 24.26 -1.76
N LEU A 121 18.44 24.85 -1.45
CA LEU A 121 18.02 26.08 -2.08
C LEU A 121 18.70 27.24 -1.35
N LYS A 122 19.92 27.55 -1.79
CA LYS A 122 20.57 28.81 -1.47
C LYS A 122 19.77 29.91 -2.17
N THR A 123 18.91 30.60 -1.45
CA THR A 123 18.44 31.92 -1.85
C THR A 123 19.63 32.85 -1.71
N ASP A 124 20.28 33.14 -2.83
CA ASP A 124 21.19 34.28 -2.91
C ASP A 124 20.32 35.55 -2.96
N ASP A 125 20.58 36.47 -2.03
CA ASP A 125 20.12 37.88 -2.05
C ASP A 125 20.72 38.64 -3.26
#